data_AF-A0A918Q194-F1
#
_entry.id   AF-A0A918Q194-F1
#
_cell.length_a   1.000
_cell.length_b   1.000
_cell.length_c   1.000
_cell.angle_alpha   90.00
_cell.angle_beta   90.00
_cell.angle_gamma   90.00
#
_symmetry.space_group_name_H-M   'P 1'
#
loop_
_entity.id
_entity.type
_entity.pdbx_description
1 polymer ?
#
loop_
_entity_poly.entity_id
_entity_poly.type
_entity_poly.pdbx_seq_one_letter_code
_entity_poly.pdbx_strand_id
1 'polypeptide(L)'
;MVTKMIATWQDAIAWGVLVLPLIVLAWAAMWFVNVQAERNRYERYQRFHAIMEQLGSKDGSTADKMAAAYELRNYREYADVISKIFANGHVRTDANDMLQAQLKETLKYVRGPKT
;
A
#
# COMPACT_ATOMS: atom_id res chain seq x y z
N MET A 1 -58.03 -11.30 17.82
CA MET A 1 -56.62 -11.71 17.74
C MET A 1 -55.90 -11.13 16.52
N VAL A 2 -56.57 -10.99 15.37
CA VAL A 2 -56.00 -10.47 14.10
C VAL A 2 -55.47 -9.03 14.19
N THR A 3 -56.13 -8.13 14.92
CA THR A 3 -55.76 -6.70 15.00
C THR A 3 -54.43 -6.44 15.71
N LYS A 4 -54.09 -7.22 16.74
CA LYS A 4 -52.78 -7.11 17.42
C LYS A 4 -51.63 -7.58 16.53
N MET A 5 -51.88 -8.61 15.71
CA MET A 5 -50.85 -9.17 14.83
C MET A 5 -50.49 -8.19 13.69
N ILE A 6 -51.48 -7.49 13.13
CA ILE A 6 -51.25 -6.47 12.08
C ILE A 6 -50.48 -5.26 12.65
N ALA A 7 -50.81 -4.79 13.85
CA ALA A 7 -50.07 -3.71 14.51
C ALA A 7 -48.60 -4.07 14.73
N THR A 8 -48.34 -5.30 15.19
CA THR A 8 -46.96 -5.78 15.42
C THR A 8 -46.16 -5.88 14.12
N TRP A 9 -46.81 -6.29 13.02
CA TRP A 9 -46.18 -6.38 11.70
C TRP A 9 -45.92 -5.00 11.08
N GLN A 10 -46.85 -4.05 11.26
CA GLN A 10 -46.68 -2.67 10.82
C GLN A 10 -45.56 -1.94 11.60
N ASP A 11 -45.46 -2.19 12.91
CA ASP A 11 -44.38 -1.64 13.75
C ASP A 11 -43.02 -2.19 13.31
N ALA A 12 -42.93 -3.49 12.98
CA ALA A 12 -41.71 -4.08 12.45
C ALA A 12 -41.30 -3.48 11.10
N ILE A 13 -42.26 -3.18 10.21
CA ILE A 13 -42.00 -2.49 8.95
C ILE A 13 -41.50 -1.06 9.22
N ALA A 14 -42.15 -0.32 10.12
CA ALA A 14 -41.76 1.06 10.45
C ALA A 14 -40.32 1.12 11.00
N TRP A 15 -39.95 0.20 11.88
CA TRP A 15 -38.57 0.05 12.34
C TRP A 15 -37.62 -0.39 11.23
N GLY A 16 -38.06 -1.28 10.35
CA GLY A 16 -37.30 -1.68 9.17
C GLY A 16 -36.96 -0.49 8.26
N VAL A 17 -37.90 0.41 8.02
CA VAL A 17 -37.70 1.62 7.21
C VAL A 17 -36.68 2.57 7.85
N LEU A 18 -36.59 2.62 9.17
CA LEU A 18 -35.64 3.48 9.88
C LEU A 18 -34.24 2.83 9.98
N VAL A 19 -34.18 1.55 10.31
CA VAL A 19 -32.93 0.84 10.60
C VAL A 19 -32.22 0.37 9.33
N LEU A 20 -32.96 -0.06 8.32
CA LEU A 20 -32.38 -0.61 7.10
C LEU A 20 -31.51 0.41 6.33
N PRO A 21 -31.91 1.69 6.17
CA PRO A 21 -31.03 2.70 5.58
C PRO A 21 -29.74 2.91 6.39
N LEU A 22 -29.81 2.86 7.72
CA LEU A 22 -28.62 3.00 8.57
C LEU A 22 -27.67 1.81 8.39
N ILE A 23 -28.20 0.59 8.26
CA ILE A 23 -27.40 -0.61 7.96
C ILE A 23 -26.73 -0.48 6.58
N VAL A 24 -27.48 -0.04 5.57
CA VAL A 24 -26.96 0.16 4.21
C VAL A 24 -25.84 1.22 4.21
N LEU A 25 -26.04 2.34 4.92
CA LEU A 25 -25.03 3.39 5.06
C LEU A 25 -23.78 2.89 5.80
N ALA A 26 -23.95 2.11 6.88
CA ALA A 26 -22.83 1.53 7.62
C ALA A 26 -22.04 0.54 6.75
N TRP A 27 -22.72 -0.30 5.97
CA TRP A 27 -22.07 -1.22 5.05
C TRP A 27 -21.35 -0.47 3.91
N ALA A 28 -21.97 0.55 3.33
CA ALA A 28 -21.34 1.38 2.31
C ALA A 28 -20.09 2.09 2.82
N ALA A 29 -20.11 2.60 4.06
CA ALA A 29 -18.95 3.20 4.70
C ALA A 29 -17.81 2.19 4.90
N MET A 30 -18.11 0.99 5.38
CA MET A 30 -17.12 -0.07 5.55
C MET A 30 -16.52 -0.48 4.20
N TRP A 31 -17.35 -0.63 3.18
CA TRP A 31 -16.90 -0.93 1.82
C TRP A 31 -15.99 0.16 1.26
N PHE A 32 -16.36 1.43 1.44
CA PHE A 32 -15.57 2.57 1.01
C PHE A 32 -14.19 2.60 1.67
N VAL A 33 -14.11 2.34 2.98
CA VAL A 33 -12.83 2.24 3.71
C VAL A 33 -11.98 1.10 3.16
N ASN A 34 -12.57 -0.07 2.91
CA ASN A 34 -11.83 -1.21 2.33
C ASN A 34 -11.28 -0.87 0.93
N VAL A 35 -12.11 -0.27 0.06
CA VAL A 35 -11.67 0.15 -1.27
C VAL A 35 -10.57 1.20 -1.19
N GLN A 36 -10.66 2.16 -0.27
CA GLN A 36 -9.58 3.14 -0.07
C GLN A 36 -8.30 2.50 0.46
N ALA A 37 -8.40 1.51 1.37
CA ALA A 37 -7.24 0.78 1.84
C ALA A 37 -6.56 0.00 0.71
N GLU A 38 -7.34 -0.66 -0.15
CA GLU A 38 -6.85 -1.35 -1.35
C GLU A 38 -6.16 -0.38 -2.32
N ARG A 39 -6.79 0.77 -2.59
CA ARG A 39 -6.23 1.83 -3.45
C ARG A 39 -4.93 2.39 -2.90
N ASN A 40 -4.86 2.67 -1.60
CA ASN A 40 -3.63 3.15 -0.96
C ASN A 40 -2.51 2.12 -1.07
N ARG A 41 -2.81 0.82 -0.94
CA ARG A 41 -1.82 -0.25 -1.13
C ARG A 41 -1.32 -0.28 -2.57
N TYR A 42 -2.24 -0.20 -3.53
CA TYR A 42 -1.91 -0.19 -4.95
C TYR A 42 -1.09 1.04 -5.34
N GLU A 43 -1.47 2.22 -4.86
CA GLU A 43 -0.77 3.48 -5.14
C GLU A 43 0.64 3.48 -4.53
N ARG A 44 0.80 2.96 -3.30
CA ARG A 44 2.14 2.79 -2.69
C ARG A 44 3.01 1.81 -3.48
N TYR A 45 2.42 0.73 -3.99
CA TYR A 45 3.14 -0.21 -4.85
C TYR A 45 3.55 0.44 -6.18
N GLN A 46 2.68 1.23 -6.81
CA GLN A 46 3.02 1.94 -8.05
C GLN A 46 4.16 2.93 -7.86
N ARG A 47 4.15 3.69 -6.75
CA ARG A 47 5.25 4.60 -6.41
C ARG A 47 6.56 3.84 -6.19
N PHE A 48 6.51 2.74 -5.44
CA PHE A 48 7.66 1.86 -5.25
C PHE A 48 8.21 1.33 -6.58
N HIS A 49 7.34 0.87 -7.49
CA HIS A 49 7.73 0.38 -8.80
C HIS A 49 8.41 1.46 -9.65
N ALA A 50 7.85 2.69 -9.65
CA ALA A 50 8.43 3.81 -10.38
C ALA A 50 9.86 4.16 -9.88
N ILE A 51 10.08 4.16 -8.56
CA ILE A 51 11.40 4.38 -7.97
C ILE A 51 12.39 3.28 -8.38
N MET A 52 11.94 2.02 -8.39
CA MET A 52 12.76 0.89 -8.85
C MET A 52 13.11 0.97 -10.34
N GLU A 53 12.16 1.39 -11.17
CA GLU A 53 12.37 1.62 -12.61
C GLU A 53 13.38 2.74 -12.86
N GLN A 54 13.28 3.85 -12.12
CA GLN A 54 14.25 4.95 -12.18
C GLN A 54 15.66 4.50 -11.80
N LEU A 55 15.78 3.62 -10.79
CA LEU A 55 17.05 3.06 -10.37
C LEU A 55 17.66 2.10 -11.42
N GLY A 56 16.82 1.32 -12.10
CA GLY A 56 17.23 0.41 -13.18
C GLY A 56 17.46 1.10 -14.54
N SER A 57 16.97 2.33 -14.70
CA SER A 57 17.12 3.09 -15.94
C SER A 57 18.59 3.42 -16.24
N LYS A 58 18.98 3.29 -17.51
CA LYS A 58 20.37 3.60 -17.94
C LYS A 58 20.64 5.10 -17.98
N ASP A 59 19.63 5.89 -18.30
CA ASP A 59 19.78 7.30 -18.69
C ASP A 59 19.67 8.29 -17.52
N GLY A 60 19.41 7.81 -16.28
CA GLY A 60 19.34 8.67 -15.09
C GLY A 60 20.70 9.11 -14.55
N SER A 61 20.78 10.36 -14.09
CA SER A 61 21.98 10.88 -13.43
C SER A 61 22.30 10.08 -12.15
N THR A 62 23.57 10.04 -11.75
CA THR A 62 23.98 9.32 -10.52
C THR A 62 23.28 9.90 -9.28
N ALA A 63 23.04 11.22 -9.26
CA ALA A 63 22.33 11.87 -8.16
C ALA A 63 20.87 11.44 -8.05
N ASP A 64 20.17 11.31 -9.18
CA ASP A 64 18.77 10.86 -9.20
C ASP A 64 18.65 9.40 -8.72
N LYS A 65 19.62 8.56 -9.09
CA LYS A 65 19.70 7.17 -8.62
C LYS A 65 19.98 7.09 -7.11
N MET A 66 20.78 7.99 -6.56
CA MET A 66 21.00 8.08 -5.12
C MET A 66 19.74 8.55 -4.37
N ALA A 67 19.02 9.53 -4.92
CA ALA A 67 17.75 9.97 -4.34
C ALA A 67 16.73 8.83 -4.32
N ALA A 68 16.61 8.08 -5.42
CA ALA A 68 15.77 6.89 -5.51
C ALA A 68 16.19 5.81 -4.48
N ALA A 69 17.48 5.56 -4.32
CA ALA A 69 18.03 4.64 -3.31
C ALA A 69 17.68 5.05 -1.87
N TYR A 70 17.68 6.36 -1.59
CA TYR A 70 17.29 6.90 -0.30
C TYR A 70 15.78 6.76 -0.06
N GLU A 71 14.95 7.03 -1.08
CA GLU A 71 13.50 6.87 -0.98
C GLU A 71 13.06 5.42 -0.72
N LEU A 72 13.78 4.43 -1.28
CA LEU A 72 13.52 3.00 -1.02
C LEU A 72 13.59 2.64 0.47
N ARG A 73 14.34 3.40 1.28
CA ARG A 73 14.44 3.22 2.73
C ARG A 73 13.09 3.38 3.45
N ASN A 74 12.18 4.18 2.89
CA ASN A 74 10.84 4.40 3.43
C ASN A 74 9.88 3.23 3.17
N TYR A 75 10.27 2.30 2.29
CA TYR A 75 9.44 1.17 1.85
C TYR A 75 9.87 -0.16 2.51
N ARG A 76 10.00 -0.17 3.85
CA ARG A 76 10.44 -1.36 4.63
C ARG A 76 9.57 -2.60 4.41
N GLU A 77 8.30 -2.44 4.06
CA GLU A 77 7.39 -3.56 3.78
C GLU A 77 7.80 -4.38 2.55
N TYR A 78 8.53 -3.78 1.61
CA TYR A 78 9.03 -4.43 0.39
C TYR A 78 10.49 -4.87 0.52
N ALA A 79 11.01 -4.99 1.75
CA ALA A 79 12.39 -5.38 2.07
C ALA A 79 12.90 -6.60 1.29
N ASP A 80 12.06 -7.64 1.20
CA ASP A 80 12.42 -8.88 0.56
C ASP A 80 12.56 -8.71 -0.96
N VAL A 81 11.63 -8.00 -1.60
CA VAL A 81 11.65 -7.68 -3.03
C VAL A 81 12.86 -6.83 -3.39
N ILE A 82 13.08 -5.77 -2.60
CA ILE A 82 14.28 -4.92 -2.66
C ILE A 82 15.52 -5.83 -2.63
N SER A 83 15.70 -6.63 -1.58
CA SER A 83 16.89 -7.47 -1.42
C SER A 83 17.12 -8.47 -2.55
N LYS A 84 16.07 -9.06 -3.12
CA LYS A 84 16.16 -10.02 -4.24
C LYS A 84 16.60 -9.34 -5.53
N ILE A 85 16.06 -8.16 -5.84
CA ILE A 85 16.43 -7.42 -7.05
C ILE A 85 17.89 -6.94 -6.98
N PHE A 86 18.33 -6.50 -5.81
CA PHE A 86 19.73 -6.09 -5.60
C PHE A 86 20.70 -7.26 -5.56
N ALA A 87 20.35 -8.38 -4.92
CA ALA A 87 21.19 -9.57 -4.86
C ALA A 87 21.36 -10.24 -6.23
N ASN A 88 20.32 -10.20 -7.08
CA ASN A 88 20.33 -10.81 -8.42
C ASN A 88 20.94 -9.92 -9.51
N GLY A 89 21.58 -8.80 -9.15
CA GLY A 89 22.49 -8.09 -10.06
C GLY A 89 21.84 -7.22 -11.15
N HIS A 90 20.56 -6.84 -11.00
CA HIS A 90 19.92 -5.93 -11.97
C HIS A 90 20.29 -4.45 -11.77
N VAL A 91 20.84 -4.06 -10.62
CA VAL A 91 21.58 -2.79 -10.51
C VAL A 91 22.96 -3.02 -11.07
N ARG A 92 22.96 -2.96 -12.40
CA ARG A 92 24.00 -3.23 -13.36
C ARG A 92 25.36 -2.67 -12.93
N THR A 93 26.38 -3.42 -13.32
CA THR A 93 27.84 -3.29 -13.19
C THR A 93 28.47 -1.91 -13.45
N ASP A 94 27.69 -0.89 -13.85
CA ASP A 94 28.11 0.51 -14.05
C ASP A 94 27.66 1.46 -12.91
N ALA A 95 27.08 0.92 -11.84
CA ALA A 95 26.74 1.73 -10.67
C ALA A 95 28.03 2.22 -9.99
N ASN A 96 28.29 3.53 -10.07
CA ASN A 96 29.30 4.27 -9.32
C ASN A 96 29.42 3.73 -7.88
N ASP A 97 30.64 3.57 -7.36
CA ASP A 97 30.90 2.99 -6.03
C ASP A 97 30.07 3.63 -4.91
N MET A 98 29.80 4.93 -5.02
CA MET A 98 28.96 5.66 -4.07
C MET A 98 27.49 5.24 -4.09
N LEU A 99 26.95 4.91 -5.27
CA LEU A 99 25.57 4.40 -5.40
C LEU A 99 25.47 3.00 -4.79
N GLN A 100 26.47 2.14 -5.00
CA GLN A 100 26.52 0.82 -4.37
C GLN A 100 26.59 0.92 -2.84
N ALA A 101 27.38 1.87 -2.31
CA ALA A 101 27.47 2.13 -0.87
C ALA A 101 26.12 2.58 -0.29
N GLN A 102 25.45 3.53 -0.93
CA GLN A 102 24.09 4.00 -0.57
C GLN A 102 23.08 2.85 -0.55
N LEU A 103 23.07 2.02 -1.59
CA LEU A 103 22.17 0.88 -1.68
C LEU A 103 22.42 -0.18 -0.62
N LYS A 104 23.69 -0.43 -0.29
CA LYS A 104 24.08 -1.33 0.80
C LYS A 104 23.63 -0.81 2.17
N GLU A 105 23.71 0.50 2.39
CA GLU A 105 23.19 1.14 3.59
C GLU A 105 21.66 1.02 3.69
N THR A 106 20.94 1.29 2.59
CA THR A 106 19.48 1.12 2.50
C THR A 106 19.09 -0.33 2.81
N LEU A 107 19.77 -1.33 2.23
CA LEU A 107 19.52 -2.74 2.52
C LEU A 107 19.75 -3.09 4.00
N LYS A 108 20.83 -2.57 4.60
CA LYS A 108 21.11 -2.80 6.03
C LYS A 108 20.03 -2.20 6.92
N TYR A 109 19.56 -1.00 6.60
CA TYR A 109 18.48 -0.36 7.35
C TYR A 109 17.15 -1.12 7.20
N VAL A 110 16.83 -1.53 5.98
CA VAL A 110 15.59 -2.23 5.66
C VAL A 110 15.56 -3.63 6.29
N ARG A 111 16.72 -4.31 6.41
CA ARG A 111 16.87 -5.62 7.07
C ARG A 111 17.06 -5.53 8.59
N GLY A 112 17.40 -4.35 9.12
CA GLY A 112 17.59 -4.11 10.54
C GLY A 112 16.32 -4.42 11.36
N PRO A 113 16.47 -4.71 12.68
CA PRO A 113 15.37 -5.18 13.51
C PRO A 113 14.15 -4.26 13.40
N LYS A 114 12.97 -4.89 13.28
CA LYS A 114 11.68 -4.21 13.36
C LYS A 114 11.52 -3.74 14.81
N THR A 115 11.90 -2.49 15.10
CA THR A 115 11.42 -1.79 16.30
C THR A 115 9.98 -1.39 16.09
#